data_AF-A0A1J0TWQ3-F1
#
_entry.id   AF-A0A1J0TWQ3-F1
#
_cell.length_a   1.000
_cell.length_b   1.000
_cell.length_c   1.000
_cell.angle_alpha   90.00
_cell.angle_beta   90.00
_cell.angle_gamma   90.00
#
_symmetry.space_group_name_H-M   'P 1'
#
loop_
_entity.id
_entity.type
_entity.pdbx_description
1 polymer ?
#
loop_
_entity_poly.entity_id
_entity_poly.type
_entity_poly.pdbx_seq_one_letter_code
_entity_poly.pdbx_strand_id
1 'polypeptide(L)'
;MTATIAMITFDTTDPAPIARWWAERTGGRIEQENDGWFFIVALPQGIRLGFQKVSDPTPGKNRVHLDLAAPDLDAEVERFVQAGAKEVHREDMGDDFRWVTLADPEGNLFCVAEGH
;
A
#
# COMPACT_ATOMS: atom_id res chain seq x y z
N MET A 1 -19.78 0.21 2.69
CA MET A 1 -19.17 1.56 2.60
C MET A 1 -18.11 1.51 1.52
N THR A 2 -17.73 2.62 0.89
CA THR A 2 -16.66 2.61 -0.12
C THR A 2 -15.29 2.62 0.54
N ALA A 3 -14.34 1.82 0.05
CA ALA A 3 -12.94 1.92 0.46
C ALA A 3 -12.38 3.33 0.27
N THR A 4 -11.43 3.71 1.12
CA THR A 4 -10.71 4.99 1.04
C THR A 4 -9.24 4.75 0.74
N ILE A 5 -8.61 5.67 0.01
CA ILE A 5 -7.16 5.62 -0.19
C ILE A 5 -6.48 5.98 1.13
N ALA A 6 -5.78 5.01 1.71
CA ALA A 6 -5.01 5.21 2.92
C ALA A 6 -3.60 5.71 2.61
N MET A 7 -2.99 5.20 1.52
CA MET A 7 -1.59 5.45 1.21
C MET A 7 -1.27 5.18 -0.28
N ILE A 8 -0.23 5.83 -0.78
CA ILE A 8 0.40 5.54 -2.07
C ILE A 8 1.75 4.87 -1.78
N THR A 9 1.94 3.63 -2.23
CA THR A 9 3.06 2.80 -1.80
C THR A 9 3.99 2.48 -2.95
N PHE A 10 5.30 2.59 -2.70
CA PHE A 10 6.36 2.34 -3.66
C PHE A 10 7.16 1.09 -3.27
N ASP A 11 7.36 0.20 -4.23
CA ASP A 11 8.24 -0.94 -4.06
C ASP A 11 9.71 -0.49 -4.21
N THR A 12 10.54 -0.93 -3.28
CA THR A 12 11.97 -0.65 -3.26
C THR A 12 12.75 -1.81 -2.66
N THR A 13 14.03 -1.92 -3.00
CA THR A 13 14.93 -2.89 -2.35
C THR A 13 15.51 -2.35 -1.04
N ASP A 14 15.47 -1.02 -0.85
CA ASP A 14 16.00 -0.32 0.33
C ASP A 14 15.10 0.87 0.69
N PRO A 15 14.19 0.71 1.67
CA PRO A 15 13.16 1.71 1.95
C PRO A 15 13.66 2.90 2.78
N ALA A 16 14.65 2.72 3.66
CA ALA A 16 15.07 3.77 4.58
C ALA A 16 15.65 5.00 3.87
N PRO A 17 16.58 4.88 2.90
CA PRO A 17 17.15 6.04 2.22
C PRO A 17 16.12 6.79 1.37
N ILE A 18 15.24 6.07 0.68
CA ILE A 18 14.25 6.67 -0.21
C ILE A 18 13.13 7.37 0.59
N ALA A 19 12.69 6.79 1.71
CA ALA A 19 11.73 7.43 2.61
C ALA A 19 12.26 8.75 3.17
N ARG A 20 13.52 8.76 3.63
CA ARG A 20 14.18 10.00 4.11
C ARG A 20 14.29 11.05 3.01
N TRP A 21 14.66 10.64 1.80
CA TRP A 21 14.77 11.53 0.66
C TRP A 21 13.42 12.19 0.32
N TRP A 22 12.34 11.40 0.27
CA TRP A 22 11.00 11.93 0.03
C TRP A 22 10.55 12.86 1.14
N ALA A 23 10.70 12.45 2.40
CA ALA A 23 10.36 13.28 3.56
C ALA A 23 11.03 14.66 3.49
N GLU A 24 12.34 14.72 3.19
CA GLU A 24 13.06 15.98 3.06
C GLU A 24 12.52 16.86 1.91
N ARG A 25 12.24 16.28 0.74
CA ARG A 25 11.86 17.05 -0.46
C ARG A 25 10.41 17.48 -0.50
N THR A 26 9.53 16.79 0.22
CA THR A 26 8.10 17.13 0.28
C THR A 26 7.72 17.84 1.57
N GLY A 27 8.69 18.10 2.47
CA GLY A 27 8.40 18.60 3.83
C GLY A 27 7.61 17.60 4.66
N GLY A 28 7.70 16.32 4.33
CA GLY A 28 7.08 15.23 5.08
C GLY A 28 7.90 14.83 6.29
N ARG A 29 7.34 13.93 7.09
CA ARG A 29 8.04 13.27 8.21
C ARG A 29 7.87 11.77 8.11
N ILE A 30 8.88 11.02 8.54
CA ILE A 30 8.74 9.58 8.74
C ILE A 30 7.81 9.38 9.95
N GLU A 31 6.67 8.75 9.72
CA GLU A 31 5.66 8.43 10.73
C GLU A 31 5.91 7.04 11.31
N GLN A 32 6.36 6.08 10.50
CA GLN A 32 6.63 4.69 10.89
C GLN A 32 7.82 4.12 10.10
N GLU A 33 8.59 3.21 10.73
CA GLU A 33 9.77 2.56 10.14
C GLU A 33 9.65 1.01 10.05
N ASN A 34 8.66 0.41 10.72
CA ASN A 34 8.27 -1.00 10.66
C ASN A 34 9.45 -1.97 10.50
N ASP A 35 10.39 -1.93 11.45
CA ASP A 35 11.59 -2.77 11.52
C ASP A 35 12.44 -2.81 10.23
N GLY A 36 12.38 -1.74 9.43
CA GLY A 36 13.14 -1.61 8.20
C GLY A 36 12.47 -2.25 6.97
N TRP A 37 11.32 -2.90 7.14
CA TRP A 37 10.57 -3.54 6.05
C TRP A 37 9.63 -2.59 5.33
N PHE A 38 9.12 -1.59 6.04
CA PHE A 38 8.17 -0.64 5.49
C PHE A 38 8.31 0.73 6.14
N PHE A 39 8.33 1.79 5.35
CA PHE A 39 8.38 3.16 5.88
C PHE A 39 7.15 3.95 5.45
N ILE A 40 6.56 4.70 6.38
CA ILE A 40 5.46 5.62 6.10
C ILE A 40 5.96 7.04 6.23
N VAL A 41 5.82 7.84 5.17
CA VAL A 41 6.07 9.27 5.18
C VAL A 41 4.75 10.01 5.14
N ALA A 42 4.44 10.74 6.22
CA ALA A 42 3.26 11.59 6.31
C ALA A 42 3.59 12.98 5.74
N LEU A 43 2.82 13.40 4.73
CA LEU A 43 2.95 14.70 4.09
C LEU A 43 2.06 15.77 4.76
N PRO A 44 2.42 17.06 4.70
CA PRO A 44 1.64 18.14 5.34
C PRO A 44 0.17 18.23 4.89
N GLN A 45 -0.11 17.84 3.64
CA GLN A 45 -1.44 17.83 3.04
C GLN A 45 -2.30 16.61 3.42
N GLY A 46 -1.83 15.75 4.33
CA GLY A 46 -2.56 14.56 4.78
C GLY A 46 -2.41 13.33 3.89
N ILE A 47 -1.57 13.38 2.85
CA ILE A 47 -1.22 12.22 2.03
C ILE A 47 -0.13 11.41 2.74
N ARG A 48 -0.23 10.09 2.70
CA ARG A 48 0.82 9.16 3.13
C ARG A 48 1.51 8.53 1.93
N LEU A 49 2.83 8.45 1.99
CA LEU A 49 3.65 7.68 1.06
C LEU A 49 4.22 6.46 1.79
N GLY A 50 4.01 5.27 1.25
CA GLY A 50 4.60 4.02 1.75
C GLY A 50 5.83 3.63 0.94
N PHE A 51 6.82 3.05 1.60
CA PHE A 51 8.01 2.49 0.94
C PHE A 51 8.19 1.06 1.42
N GLN A 52 7.77 0.10 0.59
CA GLN A 52 7.77 -1.32 0.90
C GLN A 52 9.05 -1.98 0.40
N LYS A 53 9.70 -2.74 1.27
CA LYS A 53 10.82 -3.57 0.89
C LYS A 53 10.34 -4.83 0.18
N VAL A 54 10.75 -5.01 -1.08
CA VAL A 54 10.54 -6.25 -1.85
C VAL A 54 11.86 -6.69 -2.50
N SER A 55 12.02 -7.99 -2.70
CA SER A 55 13.22 -8.57 -3.32
C SER A 55 13.29 -8.32 -4.83
N ASP A 56 12.13 -8.31 -5.50
CA ASP A 56 12.00 -8.13 -6.94
C ASP A 56 10.88 -7.12 -7.27
N PRO A 57 11.18 -5.81 -7.26
CA PRO A 57 10.17 -4.80 -7.54
C PRO A 57 9.71 -4.84 -8.99
N THR A 58 8.39 -4.69 -9.20
CA THR A 58 7.76 -4.78 -10.53
C THR A 58 8.52 -3.96 -11.59
N PRO A 59 8.88 -4.54 -12.75
CA PRO A 59 9.60 -3.83 -13.80
C PRO A 59 8.68 -2.81 -14.49
N GLY A 60 9.23 -1.64 -14.85
CA GLY A 60 8.48 -0.58 -15.52
C GLY A 60 8.90 0.82 -15.07
N LYS A 61 8.16 1.83 -15.53
CA LYS A 61 8.44 3.24 -15.20
C LYS A 61 8.13 3.57 -13.73
N ASN A 62 7.05 3.00 -13.19
CA ASN A 62 6.60 3.24 -11.83
C ASN A 62 6.44 1.90 -11.10
N ARG A 63 6.86 1.89 -9.84
CA ARG A 63 6.78 0.75 -8.91
C ARG A 63 5.80 1.08 -7.80
N VAL A 64 4.60 1.51 -8.17
CA VAL A 64 3.65 2.17 -7.26
C VAL A 64 2.30 1.47 -7.27
N HIS A 65 1.69 1.36 -6.10
CA HIS A 65 0.33 0.89 -5.92
C HIS A 65 -0.41 1.72 -4.87
N LEU A 66 -1.74 1.57 -4.82
CA LEU A 66 -2.57 2.18 -3.79
C LEU A 66 -2.83 1.17 -2.68
N ASP A 67 -2.78 1.64 -1.44
CA ASP A 67 -3.32 0.90 -0.29
C ASP A 67 -4.66 1.51 0.09
N LEU A 68 -5.70 0.68 0.06
CA LEU A 68 -7.06 1.04 0.42
C LEU A 68 -7.38 0.48 1.81
N ALA A 69 -8.13 1.27 2.59
CA ALA A 69 -8.68 0.82 3.86
C ALA A 69 -10.17 0.54 3.72
N ALA A 70 -10.62 -0.59 4.28
CA ALA A 70 -12.02 -0.96 4.37
C ALA A 70 -12.35 -1.44 5.79
N PRO A 71 -13.57 -1.18 6.30
CA PRO A 71 -13.99 -1.71 7.61
C PRO A 71 -14.32 -3.21 7.57
N ASP A 72 -14.59 -3.75 6.39
CA ASP A 72 -14.84 -5.17 6.14
C ASP A 72 -14.03 -5.55 4.90
N LEU A 73 -12.89 -6.20 5.11
CA LEU A 73 -11.95 -6.55 4.05
C LEU A 73 -12.57 -7.53 3.05
N ASP A 74 -13.20 -8.59 3.56
CA ASP A 74 -13.68 -9.68 2.72
C ASP A 74 -14.88 -9.22 1.87
N ALA A 75 -15.80 -8.45 2.43
CA ALA A 75 -16.92 -7.89 1.66
C ALA A 75 -16.45 -6.88 0.61
N GLU A 76 -15.44 -6.05 0.92
CA GLU A 76 -14.94 -5.06 -0.03
C GLU A 76 -14.13 -5.70 -1.16
N VAL A 77 -13.34 -6.74 -0.85
CA VAL A 77 -12.66 -7.57 -1.87
C VAL A 77 -13.68 -8.22 -2.79
N GLU A 78 -14.74 -8.83 -2.26
CA GLU A 78 -15.81 -9.41 -3.07
C GLU A 78 -16.43 -8.35 -4.00
N ARG A 79 -16.69 -7.14 -3.50
CA ARG A 79 -17.24 -6.03 -4.29
C ARG A 79 -16.32 -5.64 -5.46
N PHE A 80 -15.00 -5.58 -5.24
CA PHE A 80 -14.04 -5.29 -6.31
C PHE A 80 -13.98 -6.42 -7.35
N VAL A 81 -13.98 -7.68 -6.89
CA VAL A 81 -13.97 -8.84 -7.79
C VAL A 81 -15.23 -8.90 -8.64
N GLN A 82 -16.41 -8.67 -8.06
CA GLN A 82 -17.67 -8.56 -8.79
C GLN A 82 -17.66 -7.40 -9.83
N ALA A 83 -16.86 -6.36 -9.58
CA ALA A 83 -16.66 -5.24 -10.50
C ALA A 83 -15.55 -5.48 -11.56
N GLY A 84 -14.95 -6.68 -11.60
CA GLY A 84 -13.97 -7.09 -12.61
C GLY A 84 -12.51 -7.05 -12.17
N ALA A 85 -12.23 -6.75 -10.89
CA ALA A 85 -10.90 -6.95 -10.33
C ALA A 85 -10.57 -8.44 -10.19
N LYS A 86 -9.29 -8.76 -10.07
CA LYS A 86 -8.79 -10.13 -9.82
C LYS A 86 -8.03 -10.17 -8.51
N GLU A 87 -8.35 -11.13 -7.66
CA GLU A 87 -7.50 -11.42 -6.50
C GLU A 87 -6.18 -12.02 -6.97
N VAL A 88 -5.08 -11.39 -6.57
CA VAL A 88 -3.71 -11.80 -6.92
C VAL A 88 -3.08 -12.54 -5.76
N HIS A 89 -3.29 -12.03 -4.55
CA HIS A 89 -2.64 -12.52 -3.35
C HIS A 89 -3.41 -12.09 -2.10
N ARG A 90 -3.32 -12.91 -1.05
CA ARG A 90 -3.97 -12.69 0.24
C ARG A 90 -2.98 -13.06 1.33
N GLU A 91 -2.84 -12.17 2.29
CA GLU A 91 -1.93 -12.32 3.41
C GLU A 91 -2.67 -12.12 4.73
N ASP A 92 -2.27 -12.94 5.69
CA ASP A 92 -2.83 -12.97 7.03
C ASP A 92 -1.70 -13.16 8.03
N MET A 93 -1.36 -12.07 8.72
CA MET A 93 -0.35 -12.07 9.79
C MET A 93 -0.96 -12.39 11.17
N GLY A 94 -2.19 -12.92 11.22
CA GLY A 94 -2.93 -13.20 12.44
C GLY A 94 -3.66 -11.97 12.95
N ASP A 95 -3.74 -11.83 14.28
CA ASP A 95 -4.51 -10.77 14.95
C ASP A 95 -3.96 -9.35 14.69
N ASP A 96 -2.78 -9.22 14.08
CA ASP A 96 -2.08 -7.95 13.89
C ASP A 96 -2.47 -7.24 12.58
N PHE A 97 -2.61 -7.96 11.46
CA PHE A 97 -2.87 -7.33 10.15
C PHE A 97 -3.23 -8.34 9.05
N ARG A 98 -4.21 -7.97 8.21
CA ARG A 98 -4.61 -8.72 7.01
C ARG A 98 -4.74 -7.78 5.82
N TRP A 99 -4.32 -8.24 4.65
CA TRP A 99 -4.57 -7.53 3.40
C TRP A 99 -4.74 -8.47 2.20
N VAL A 100 -5.34 -7.94 1.15
CA VAL A 100 -5.51 -8.63 -0.14
C VAL A 100 -4.99 -7.73 -1.24
N THR A 101 -4.08 -8.24 -2.06
CA THR A 101 -3.64 -7.61 -3.30
C THR A 101 -4.58 -7.99 -4.44
N LEU A 102 -5.15 -6.97 -5.08
CA LEU A 102 -6.01 -7.08 -6.23
C LEU A 102 -5.34 -6.46 -7.46
N ALA A 103 -5.72 -6.94 -8.64
CA ALA A 103 -5.46 -6.31 -9.91
C ALA A 103 -6.78 -5.71 -10.45
N ASP A 104 -6.76 -4.45 -10.87
CA ASP A 104 -7.89 -3.85 -11.58
C ASP A 104 -8.10 -4.50 -12.97
N PRO A 105 -9.17 -4.14 -13.72
CA PRO A 105 -9.43 -4.74 -15.04
C PRO A 105 -8.28 -4.60 -16.06
N GLU A 106 -7.41 -3.61 -15.89
CA GLU A 106 -6.24 -3.35 -16.76
C GLU A 106 -4.93 -3.93 -16.18
N GLY A 107 -4.99 -4.54 -15.00
CA GLY A 107 -3.85 -5.18 -14.34
C GLY A 107 -3.07 -4.29 -13.37
N ASN A 108 -3.54 -3.09 -13.02
CA ASN A 108 -2.88 -2.27 -12.00
C ASN A 108 -3.10 -2.90 -10.62
N LEU A 109 -2.00 -3.07 -9.87
CA LEU A 109 -2.06 -3.65 -8.54
C LEU A 109 -2.44 -2.60 -7.49
N PHE A 110 -3.24 -3.02 -6.52
CA PHE A 110 -3.57 -2.27 -5.31
C PHE A 110 -3.88 -3.24 -4.17
N CYS A 111 -3.73 -2.79 -2.93
CA CYS A 111 -4.04 -3.57 -1.74
C CYS A 111 -5.30 -3.05 -1.06
N VAL A 112 -6.05 -3.94 -0.44
CA VAL A 112 -7.13 -3.60 0.50
C VAL A 112 -6.77 -4.23 1.83
N ALA A 113 -6.84 -3.45 2.91
CA ALA A 113 -6.62 -3.92 4.27
C ALA A 113 -7.77 -3.49 5.19
N GLU A 114 -7.93 -4.17 6.32
CA GLU A 114 -8.80 -3.65 7.38
C GLU A 114 -8.19 -2.35 7.93
N GLY A 115 -9.01 -1.30 8.01
CA GLY A 115 -8.55 0.00 8.49
C GLY A 115 -8.11 -0.07 9.96
N HIS A 116 -6.91 0.43 10.26
CA HIS A 116 -6.41 0.66 11.62
C HIS A 116 -7.15 1.80 12.33
#